data_AF-A0A836S6J2-F1
#
_entry.id   AF-A0A836S6J2-F1
#
_cell.length_a   1.000
_cell.length_b   1.000
_cell.length_c   1.000
_cell.angle_alpha   90.00
_cell.angle_beta   90.00
_cell.angle_gamma   90.00
#
_symmetry.space_group_name_H-M   'P 1'
#
loop_
_entity.id
_entity.type
_entity.pdbx_description
1 polymer ?
#
loop_
_entity_poly.entity_id
_entity_poly.type
_entity_poly.pdbx_seq_one_letter_code
_entity_poly.pdbx_strand_id
1 'polypeptide(L)' 'MGFGGISIWSLVLILVIVVLLFGTKRLKNVGGDLGGAIKSFKKAVNETDDKDAKKIADEADSVIEGKVKEKDKV' A
#
# COMPACT_ATOMS: atom_id res chain seq x y z
N MET A 1 -25.41 -7.15 21.27
CA MET A 1 -25.45 -5.74 20.82
C MET A 1 -24.18 -5.43 20.04
N GLY A 2 -24.03 -6.03 18.86
CA GLY A 2 -22.89 -5.76 17.97
C GLY A 2 -23.19 -4.58 17.05
N PHE A 3 -22.17 -4.06 16.39
CA PHE A 3 -22.18 -2.96 15.41
C PHE A 3 -23.12 -3.13 14.18
N GLY A 4 -24.09 -4.07 14.21
CA GLY A 4 -25.05 -4.35 13.13
C GLY A 4 -26.12 -3.28 12.90
N GLY A 5 -26.06 -2.14 13.60
CA GLY A 5 -26.92 -0.97 13.37
C GLY A 5 -26.24 0.16 12.59
N ILE A 6 -24.91 0.08 12.37
CA ILE A 6 -24.20 1.06 11.55
C ILE A 6 -24.29 0.61 10.10
N SER A 7 -25.39 0.97 9.44
CA SER A 7 -25.52 0.77 8.00
C SER A 7 -24.44 1.57 7.27
N ILE A 8 -23.81 0.96 6.25
CA ILE A 8 -22.83 1.64 5.39
C ILE A 8 -23.42 2.95 4.81
N TRP A 9 -24.73 2.98 4.55
CA TRP A 9 -25.45 4.16 4.09
C TRP A 9 -25.40 5.33 5.08
N SER A 10 -25.47 5.04 6.38
CA SER A 10 -25.36 6.05 7.44
C SER A 10 -23.96 6.67 7.47
N LEU A 11 -22.92 5.84 7.31
CA LEU A 11 -21.54 6.31 7.31
C LEU A 11 -21.24 7.21 6.11
N VAL A 12 -21.77 6.88 4.92
CA VAL A 12 -21.60 7.73 3.72
C VAL A 12 -22.28 9.08 3.93
N LEU A 13 -23.50 9.12 4.49
CA LEU A 13 -24.19 10.38 4.75
C LEU A 13 -23.42 11.27 5.73
N ILE A 14 -22.89 10.69 6.81
CA ILE A 14 -22.06 11.41 7.79
C ILE A 14 -20.79 11.93 7.12
N LEU A 15 -20.13 11.11 6.30
CA LEU A 15 -18.92 11.50 5.58
C LEU A 15 -19.18 12.71 4.68
N VAL A 16 -20.30 12.73 3.95
CA VAL A 16 -20.68 13.88 3.10
C VAL A 16 -20.81 15.15 3.94
N ILE A 17 -21.47 15.09 5.09
CA ILE A 17 -21.62 16.25 5.99
C ILE A 17 -20.25 16.73 6.48
N VAL A 18 -19.38 15.83 6.91
CA VAL A 18 -18.02 16.16 7.35
C VAL A 18 -17.23 16.84 6.22
N VAL A 19 -17.30 16.31 4.98
CA VAL A 19 -16.64 16.91 3.82
C VAL A 19 -17.16 18.31 3.53
N LEU A 20 -18.48 18.55 3.67
CA LEU A 20 -19.08 19.87 3.46
C LEU A 20 -18.66 20.87 4.56
N LEU A 21 -18.55 20.44 5.82
CA LEU A 21 -18.14 21.30 6.93
C LEU A 21 -16.66 21.68 6.87
N PHE A 22 -15.78 20.69 6.63
CA PHE A 22 -14.34 20.91 6.61
C PHE A 22 -13.83 21.39 5.23
N GLY A 23 -14.61 21.14 4.18
CA GLY A 23 -14.22 21.36 2.79
C GLY A 23 -13.22 20.31 2.28
N THR A 24 -13.28 20.02 0.97
CA THR A 24 -12.39 19.04 0.33
C THR A 24 -10.91 19.44 0.40
N LYS A 25 -10.59 20.73 0.48
CA LYS A 25 -9.22 21.25 0.52
C LYS A 25 -8.50 20.89 1.83
N ARG A 26 -9.17 21.00 2.97
CA ARG A 26 -8.61 20.62 4.29
C ARG A 26 -8.50 19.11 4.39
N LEU A 27 -9.54 18.39 3.97
CA LEU A 27 -9.54 16.93 4.01
C LEU A 27 -8.49 16.32 3.07
N LYS A 28 -8.22 16.92 1.91
CA LYS A 28 -7.16 16.46 0.99
C LYS A 28 -5.76 16.69 1.56
N ASN A 29 -5.51 17.85 2.17
CA ASN A 29 -4.19 18.14 2.76
C ASN A 29 -3.89 17.18 3.91
N VAL A 30 -4.81 17.07 4.88
CA VAL A 30 -4.63 16.18 6.05
C VAL A 30 -4.73 14.70 5.67
N GLY A 31 -5.64 14.36 4.76
CA GLY A 31 -5.81 12.99 4.28
C GLY A 31 -4.66 12.49 3.42
N GLY A 32 -3.94 13.38 2.72
CA GLY A 32 -2.72 13.03 1.99
C GLY A 32 -1.60 12.58 2.93
N ASP A 33 -1.36 13.36 3.99
CA ASP A 33 -0.30 13.08 4.97
C ASP A 33 -0.60 11.80 5.77
N LEU A 34 -1.83 11.69 6.30
CA LEU A 34 -2.27 10.51 7.05
C LEU A 34 -2.40 9.28 6.16
N GLY A 35 -2.95 9.46 4.95
CA GLY A 35 -3.12 8.38 3.98
C GLY A 35 -1.79 7.82 3.49
N GLY A 36 -0.77 8.67 3.30
CA GLY A 36 0.59 8.26 2.96
C GLY A 36 1.21 7.39 4.06
N ALA A 37 1.11 7.81 5.32
CA ALA A 37 1.62 7.06 6.47
C ALA A 37 0.93 5.69 6.60
N ILE A 38 -0.41 5.66 6.52
CA ILE A 38 -1.20 4.42 6.60
C ILE A 38 -0.90 3.49 5.41
N LYS A 39 -0.68 4.04 4.20
CA LYS A 39 -0.32 3.25 3.01
C LYS A 39 1.02 2.55 3.18
N SER A 40 2.03 3.25 3.70
CA SER A 40 3.35 2.66 3.99
C SER A 40 3.27 1.62 5.11
N PHE A 41 2.47 1.87 6.14
CA PHE A 41 2.22 0.90 7.22
C PHE A 41 1.54 -0.36 6.68
N LYS A 42 0.46 -0.21 5.89
CA LYS A 42 -0.20 -1.34 5.23
C LYS A 42 0.77 -2.11 4.35
N LYS A 43 1.60 -1.41 3.56
CA LYS A 43 2.60 -2.05 2.71
C LYS A 43 3.61 -2.88 3.51
N ALA A 44 4.16 -2.34 4.59
CA ALA A 44 5.12 -3.06 5.44
C ALA A 44 4.50 -4.28 6.13
N VAL A 45 3.24 -4.18 6.57
CA VAL A 45 2.50 -5.30 7.16
C VAL A 45 2.22 -6.39 6.12
N ASN A 46 1.76 -6.02 4.91
CA ASN A 46 1.52 -7.00 3.85
C ASN A 46 2.83 -7.60 3.33
N GLU A 47 3.91 -6.81 3.21
CA GLU A 47 5.23 -7.35 2.86
C GLU A 47 5.76 -8.35 3.88
N THR A 48 5.38 -8.23 5.15
CA THR A 48 5.75 -9.21 6.19
C THR A 48 5.00 -10.53 6.01
N ASP A 49 3.74 -10.48 5.55
CA ASP A 49 2.92 -11.65 5.20
C ASP A 49 3.34 -12.27 3.84
N ASP A 50 3.69 -11.43 2.86
CA ASP A 50 4.10 -11.83 1.51
C ASP A 50 5.56 -12.34 1.44
N LYS A 51 6.41 -12.14 2.47
CA LYS A 51 7.77 -12.71 2.52
C LYS A 51 7.77 -14.23 2.54
N ASP A 52 6.63 -14.86 2.88
CA ASP A 52 6.44 -16.31 2.77
C ASP A 52 6.02 -16.75 1.34
N ALA A 53 5.44 -15.86 0.53
CA ALA A 53 4.94 -16.19 -0.82
C ALA A 53 5.85 -15.71 -1.98
N LYS A 54 6.63 -14.64 -1.80
CA LYS A 54 7.39 -13.99 -2.90
C LYS A 54 8.86 -14.41 -3.02
N LYS A 55 9.38 -15.30 -2.17
CA LYS A 55 10.74 -15.87 -2.35
C LYS A 55 10.83 -16.90 -3.48
N ILE A 56 9.71 -17.38 -4.02
CA ILE A 56 9.70 -18.47 -5.02
C ILE A 56 9.71 -17.93 -6.47
N ALA A 57 9.37 -16.65 -6.70
CA ALA A 57 9.18 -16.13 -8.07
C ALA A 57 10.33 -15.27 -8.62
N ASP A 58 11.28 -14.80 -7.80
CA ASP A 58 12.33 -13.84 -8.21
C ASP A 58 13.71 -14.50 -8.44
N GLU A 59 13.95 -15.72 -7.94
CA GLU A 59 15.24 -16.42 -8.12
C GLU A 59 15.36 -17.20 -9.44
N ALA A 60 14.28 -17.36 -10.22
CA ALA A 60 14.34 -18.09 -11.49
C ALA A 60 14.86 -17.26 -12.68
N ASP A 61 14.88 -15.92 -12.57
CA ASP A 61 15.16 -15.02 -13.70
C ASP A 61 16.58 -14.42 -13.70
N SER A 62 17.36 -14.62 -12.63
CA SER A 62 18.69 -14.00 -12.47
C SER A 62 19.89 -14.95 -12.64
N VAL A 63 19.68 -16.26 -12.81
CA VAL A 63 20.79 -17.25 -12.85
C VAL A 63 21.38 -17.48 -14.27
N ILE A 64 20.75 -16.98 -15.34
CA ILE A 64 21.15 -17.37 -16.72
C ILE A 64 22.06 -16.35 -17.43
N GLU A 65 22.10 -15.07 -17.04
CA GLU A 65 22.77 -14.03 -17.85
C GLU A 65 24.06 -13.47 -17.21
N GLY A 66 24.99 -14.36 -16.85
CA GLY A 66 26.25 -14.01 -16.19
C GLY A 66 27.52 -14.63 -16.80
N LYS A 67 27.52 -15.01 -18.09
CA LYS A 67 28.71 -15.61 -18.74
C LYS A 67 29.37 -14.68 -19.78
N VAL A 68 30.63 -14.36 -19.50
CA VAL A 68 31.73 -13.93 -20.40
C VAL A 68 31.80 -12.44 -20.80
N LYS A 69 32.48 -11.66 -19.95
CA LYS A 69 33.52 -10.71 -20.39
C LYS A 69 34.70 -10.75 -19.41
N GLU A 70 35.63 -11.66 -19.64
CA GLU A 70 36.98 -11.57 -19.09
C GLU A 70 37.94 -11.29 -20.25
N LYS A 71 38.62 -10.14 -20.15
CA LYS A 71 39.72 -9.74 -21.01
C LYS A 71 40.99 -10.38 -20.46
N ASP A 72 41.66 -11.23 -21.23
CA ASP A 72 43.10 -11.39 -21.12
C ASP A 72 43.74 -10.85 -22.40
N LYS A 73 44.47 -9.76 -22.20
CA LYS A 73 45.43 -9.18 -23.11
C LYS A 73 46.77 -9.27 -22.40
N VAL A 74 47.50 -10.36 -22.62
CA VAL A 74 48.98 -10.40 -22.63
C VAL A 74 49.43 -11.57 -23.49
#